data_AF-A0A2V6CDB5-F1
#
_entry.id   AF-A0A2V6CDB5-F1
#
_cell.length_a   1.000
_cell.length_b   1.000
_cell.length_c   1.000
_cell.angle_alpha   90.00
_cell.angle_beta   90.00
_cell.angle_gamma   90.00
#
_symmetry.space_group_name_H-M   'P 1'
#
loop_
_entity.id
_entity.type
_entity.pdbx_description
1 polymer ?
#
loop_
_entity_poly.entity_id
_entity_poly.type
_entity_poly.pdbx_seq_one_letter_code
_entity_poly.pdbx_strand_id
1 'polypeptide(L)' 'MSDKELVMDAIERLPIDASLAQIRAPVEFLAALKEAERSLDRGEGVPHKEVEKQFRSWLKRWRSKSSGRPKRSVTSSR' A
#
# COMPACT_ATOMS: atom_id res chain seq x y z
N MET A 1 -15.98 9.48 11.69
CA MET A 1 -15.94 8.01 11.53
C MET A 1 -15.00 7.48 12.57
N SER A 2 -15.41 6.45 13.32
CA SER A 2 -14.59 5.74 14.30
C SER A 2 -13.60 4.80 13.63
N ASP A 3 -12.55 4.39 14.35
CA ASP A 3 -11.57 3.42 13.84
C ASP A 3 -12.24 2.09 13.44
N LYS A 4 -13.28 1.69 14.18
CA LYS A 4 -14.06 0.49 13.87
C LYS A 4 -14.77 0.60 12.52
N GLU A 5 -15.43 1.73 12.27
CA GLU A 5 -16.13 1.98 11.00
C GLU A 5 -15.15 2.03 9.82
N LEU A 6 -13.98 2.63 10.00
CA LEU A 6 -12.90 2.66 9.00
C LEU A 6 -12.40 1.26 8.62
N VAL A 7 -12.20 0.40 9.62
CA VAL A 7 -11.81 -0.99 9.40
C VAL A 7 -12.93 -1.77 8.70
N MET A 8 -14.20 -1.57 9.08
CA MET A 8 -15.33 -2.25 8.45
C MET A 8 -15.45 -1.86 6.96
N ASP A 9 -15.39 -0.57 6.62
CA ASP A 9 -15.39 -0.12 5.21
C ASP A 9 -14.21 -0.69 4.41
N ALA A 10 -13.02 -0.81 5.02
CA ALA A 10 -11.88 -1.43 4.37
C ALA A 10 -12.06 -2.94 4.12
N ILE A 11 -12.68 -3.65 5.07
CA ILE A 11 -12.95 -5.10 4.96
C ILE A 11 -14.09 -5.39 3.98
N GLU A 12 -15.13 -4.55 3.92
CA GLU A 12 -16.28 -4.71 3.02
C GLU A 12 -15.88 -4.68 1.53
N ARG A 13 -14.74 -4.08 1.20
CA ARG A 13 -14.20 -4.02 -0.16
C ARG A 13 -13.38 -5.25 -0.54
N LEU A 14 -13.11 -6.15 0.40
CA LEU A 14 -12.39 -7.38 0.12
C LEU A 14 -13.31 -8.41 -0.56
N PRO A 15 -12.73 -9.32 -1.36
CA PRO A 15 -13.47 -10.49 -1.86
C PRO A 15 -14.06 -11.32 -0.72
N ILE A 16 -15.20 -11.96 -0.98
CA ILE A 16 -15.88 -12.81 0.01
C ILE A 16 -15.03 -13.99 0.49
N ASP A 17 -14.10 -14.45 -0.34
CA ASP A 17 -13.15 -15.54 -0.08
C ASP A 17 -11.80 -15.04 0.44
N ALA A 18 -11.69 -13.77 0.84
CA ALA A 18 -10.46 -13.21 1.38
C ALA A 18 -9.99 -13.99 2.63
N SER A 19 -8.73 -14.42 2.59
CA SER A 19 -8.07 -15.06 3.71
C SER A 19 -7.89 -14.10 4.88
N LEU A 20 -7.73 -14.63 6.09
CA LEU A 20 -7.40 -13.82 7.28
C LEU A 20 -6.13 -12.97 7.08
N ALA A 21 -5.15 -13.45 6.31
CA ALA A 21 -3.94 -12.70 6.00
C ALA A 21 -4.24 -11.45 5.14
N GLN A 22 -5.19 -11.57 4.19
CA GLN A 22 -5.64 -10.45 3.37
C GLN A 22 -6.51 -9.47 4.17
N ILE A 23 -7.30 -9.96 5.12
CA ILE A 23 -8.10 -9.12 6.04
C ILE A 23 -7.19 -8.33 7.00
N ARG A 24 -6.12 -8.96 7.51
CA ARG A 24 -5.17 -8.32 8.43
C ARG A 24 -4.45 -7.13 7.79
N ALA A 25 -4.07 -7.22 6.51
CA ALA A 25 -3.25 -6.21 5.86
C ALA A 25 -3.88 -4.79 5.84
N PRO A 26 -5.16 -4.61 5.48
CA PRO A 26 -5.85 -3.31 5.62
C PRO A 26 -5.86 -2.78 7.05
N VAL A 27 -6.08 -3.64 8.05
CA VAL A 27 -6.11 -3.23 9.46
C VAL A 27 -4.75 -2.71 9.90
N GLU A 28 -3.67 -3.45 9.59
CA GLU A 28 -2.30 -3.03 9.89
C GLU A 28 -1.94 -1.73 9.16
N PHE A 29 -2.37 -1.58 7.91
CA PHE A 29 -2.15 -0.35 7.14
C PHE A 29 -2.83 0.86 7.77
N LEU A 30 -4.10 0.73 8.17
CA LEU A 30 -4.84 1.80 8.83
C LEU A 30 -4.24 2.17 10.18
N ALA A 31 -3.82 1.17 10.97
CA ALA A 31 -3.12 1.40 12.23
C ALA A 31 -1.80 2.16 12.03
N ALA A 32 -1.03 1.79 10.99
CA ALA A 32 0.21 2.49 10.64
C ALA A 32 -0.06 3.94 10.17
N LEU A 33 -1.14 4.18 9.43
CA LEU A 33 -1.53 5.52 9.01
C LEU A 33 -1.91 6.39 10.21
N LYS A 34 -2.66 5.84 11.16
CA LYS A 34 -3.00 6.54 12.41
C LYS A 34 -1.78 6.90 13.23
N GLU A 35 -0.80 6.00 13.32
CA GLU A 35 0.45 6.34 13.98
C GLU A 35 1.23 7.43 13.23
N ALA A 36 1.26 7.36 11.90
CA ALA A 36 1.91 8.40 11.09
C ALA A 36 1.26 9.78 11.30
N GLU A 37 -0.07 9.86 11.36
CA GLU A 37 -0.80 11.10 11.71
C GLU A 37 -0.33 11.64 13.07
N ARG A 38 -0.33 10.77 14.10
CA ARG A 38 0.13 11.16 15.45
C ARG A 38 1.60 11.59 15.49
N SER A 39 2.48 10.94 14.74
CA SER A 39 3.89 11.33 14.63
C SER A 39 4.04 12.72 14.00
N LEU A 40 3.24 13.04 12.97
CA LEU A 40 3.25 14.36 12.36
C LEU A 40 2.79 15.45 13.34
N ASP A 41 1.74 15.19 14.12
CA ASP A 41 1.27 16.11 15.16
C ASP A 41 2.33 16.36 16.25
N ARG A 42 3.18 15.36 16.53
CA ARG A 42 4.33 15.48 17.45
C ARG A 42 5.56 16.17 16.83
N GLY A 43 5.53 16.49 15.54
CA GLY A 43 6.68 17.05 14.83
C GLY A 43 7.76 16.03 14.46
N GLU A 44 7.48 14.73 14.56
CA GLU A 44 8.39 13.62 14.24
C GLU A 44 8.39 13.26 12.73
N GLY A 45 8.01 14.22 11.89
CA GLY A 45 7.98 14.05 10.44
C GLY A 45 9.37 13.85 9.83
N VAL A 46 9.42 13.16 8.69
CA VAL A 46 10.65 12.99 7.92
C VAL A 46 10.88 14.23 7.03
N PRO A 47 12.10 14.80 6.96
CA PRO A 47 12.39 15.92 6.08
C PRO A 47 12.09 15.61 4.60
N HIS A 48 11.60 16.61 3.86
CA HIS A 48 11.21 16.46 2.46
C HIS A 48 12.31 15.83 1.57
N LYS A 49 13.58 16.21 1.77
CA LYS A 49 14.71 15.66 1.02
C LYS A 49 14.94 14.17 1.24
N GLU A 50 14.67 13.69 2.44
CA GLU A 50 14.76 12.28 2.74
C GLU A 50 13.59 11.51 2.12
N VAL A 51 12.38 12.08 2.14
CA VAL A 51 11.22 11.54 1.40
C VAL A 51 11.52 11.42 -0.11
N GLU A 52 12.07 12.46 -0.74
CA GLU A 52 12.47 12.43 -2.15
C GLU A 52 13.42 11.25 -2.45
N LYS A 53 14.41 11.01 -1.59
CA LYS A 53 15.41 9.94 -1.75
C LYS A 53 14.76 8.56 -1.63
N GLN A 54 13.90 8.36 -0.64
CA GLN A 54 13.17 7.11 -0.45
C GLN A 54 12.27 6.80 -1.65
N PHE A 55 11.56 7.81 -2.17
CA PHE A 55 10.71 7.66 -3.35
C PHE A 55 11.49 7.27 -4.60
N ARG A 56 12.63 7.92 -4.87
CA ARG A 56 13.51 7.57 -6.00
C ARG A 56 13.99 6.11 -5.91
N SER A 57 14.39 5.68 -4.71
CA SER A 57 14.83 4.29 -4.46
C SER A 57 13.70 3.28 -4.72
N TRP A 58 12.50 3.59 -4.21
CA TRP A 58 11.32 2.76 -4.43
C TRP A 58 10.96 2.62 -5.92
N LEU A 59 10.95 3.73 -6.66
CA LEU A 59 10.69 3.73 -8.10
C LEU A 59 11.73 2.93 -8.90
N LYS A 60 13.02 3.03 -8.53
CA LYS A 60 14.08 2.22 -9.14
C LYS A 60 13.84 0.72 -8.92
N ARG A 61 13.49 0.31 -7.70
CA ARG A 61 13.15 -1.08 -7.37
C ARG A 61 11.91 -1.57 -8.13
N TRP A 62 10.89 -0.73 -8.25
CA TRP A 62 9.67 -1.08 -8.98
C TRP A 62 9.92 -1.28 -10.48
N ARG A 63 10.73 -0.40 -11.11
CA ARG A 63 11.14 -0.52 -12.52
C ARG A 63 11.94 -1.80 -12.79
N SER A 64 12.84 -2.16 -11.88
CA SER A 64 13.61 -3.41 -11.98
C SER A 64 12.74 -4.68 -11.82
N LYS A 65 11.70 -4.65 -10.98
CA LYS A 65 10.75 -5.76 -10.86
C LYS A 65 9.81 -5.89 -12.06
N SER A 66 9.49 -4.79 -12.73
CA SER A 66 8.57 -4.77 -13.87
C SER A 66 9.25 -5.10 -15.20
N SER A 67 10.58 -4.93 -15.32
CA SER A 67 11.35 -5.31 -16.51
C SER A 67 11.49 -6.83 -16.75
N GLY A 68 11.07 -7.66 -15.79
CA GLY A 68 11.04 -9.13 -15.92
C GLY A 68 9.69 -9.74 -16.31
N ARG A 69 8.64 -8.92 -16.55
CA ARG A 69 7.35 -9.45 -17.01
C ARG A 69 7.41 -9.79 -18.50
N PRO A 70 7.17 -11.03 -18.93
CA PRO A 70 7.08 -11.34 -20.35
C PRO A 70 5.96 -10.51 -20.97
N LYS A 71 6.24 -9.86 -22.11
CA LYS A 71 5.20 -9.17 -22.89
C LYS A 71 4.13 -10.20 -23.21
N ARG A 72 2.88 -9.96 -22.80
CA ARG A 72 1.73 -10.77 -23.22
C ARG A 72 1.69 -10.70 -24.76
N SER A 73 2.19 -11.72 -25.44
CA SER A 73 1.95 -11.90 -26.87
C SER A 73 0.46 -12.17 -26.99
N VAL A 74 -0.27 -11.22 -27.60
CA VAL A 74 -1.65 -11.43 -28.00
C VAL A 74 -1.61 -12.42 -29.15
N THR A 75 -1.75 -13.72 -28.84
CA THR A 75 -1.99 -14.73 -29.86
C THR A 75 -3.42 -14.55 -30.32
N SER A 76 -3.59 -13.77 -31.40
CA SER A 76 -4.81 -13.74 -32.19
C SER A 76 -5.03 -15.15 -32.73
N SER A 77 -5.91 -15.93 -32.09
CA SER A 77 -6.42 -17.16 -32.68
C SER A 77 -7.29 -16.78 -33.87
N ARG A 78 -6.97 -17.37 -35.01
CA ARG A 78 -7.65 -17.24 -36.28
C ARG A 78 -8.43 -18.50 -36.56
#